data_AF-A0A2S9FAG2-F1
#
_entry.id   AF-A0A2S9FAG2-F1
#
_cell.length_a   1.000
_cell.length_b   1.000
_cell.length_c   1.000
_cell.angle_alpha   90.00
_cell.angle_beta   90.00
_cell.angle_gamma   90.00
#
_symmetry.space_group_name_H-M   'P 1'
#
loop_
_entity.id
_entity.type
_entity.pdbx_description
1 polymer ?
#
loop_
_entity_poly.entity_id
_entity_poly.type
_entity_poly.pdbx_seq_one_letter_code
_entity_poly.pdbx_strand_id
1 'polypeptide(L)' 'MRVMGVDPGLTRCGLSVIESGRGRQVTALDVDVV' A
#
# COMPACT_ATOMS: atom_id res chain seq x y z
N MET A 1 2.32 -2.06 -12.29
CA MET A 1 2.29 -0.63 -11.86
C MET A 1 2.46 -0.57 -10.36
N ARG A 2 3.00 0.51 -9.80
CA ARG A 2 3.04 0.68 -8.33
C ARG A 2 1.92 1.62 -7.89
N VAL A 3 1.22 1.24 -6.83
CA VAL A 3 0.14 2.02 -6.23
C VAL A 3 0.45 2.19 -4.76
N MET A 4 0.28 3.42 -4.27
CA MET A 4 0.45 3.76 -2.86
C MET A 4 -0.92 3.84 -2.19
N GLY A 5 -1.11 3.07 -1.12
CA GLY A 5 -2.26 3.16 -0.24
C GLY A 5 -1.93 4.05 0.96
N VAL A 6 -2.90 4.88 1.36
CA VAL A 6 -2.81 5.73 2.55
C VAL A 6 -4.08 5.51 3.38
N ASP A 7 -3.91 5.14 4.64
CA ASP A 7 -4.97 4.96 5.63
C ASP A 7 -4.79 5.97 6.77
N PRO A 8 -5.41 7.17 6.66
CA PRO A 8 -5.19 8.24 7.62
C PRO A 8 -5.94 7.99 8.94
N GLY A 9 -5.22 8.10 10.06
CA GLY A 9 -5.78 8.13 11.41
C GLY A 9 -5.55 9.49 12.10
N LEU A 10 -6.05 9.63 13.32
CA LEU A 10 -5.96 10.90 14.07
C LEU A 10 -4.54 11.24 14.53
N THR A 11 -3.68 10.24 14.75
CA THR A 11 -2.31 10.41 15.26
C THR A 11 -1.26 9.63 14.49
N ARG A 12 -1.69 8.73 13.60
CA ARG A 12 -0.83 7.91 12.76
C ARG A 12 -1.50 7.62 11.42
N CYS A 13 -0.71 7.36 10.39
CA CYS A 13 -1.16 6.97 9.07
C CYS A 13 -0.58 5.59 8.71
N GLY A 14 -1.43 4.69 8.24
CA GLY A 14 -1.00 3.48 7.56
C GLY A 14 -0.54 3.83 6.14
N LEU A 15 0.63 3.35 5.74
CA LEU A 15 1.17 3.48 4.39
C LEU A 15 1.40 2.10 3.80
N SER A 16 1.14 1.94 2.51
CA SER A 16 1.40 0.69 1.80
C SER A 16 1.79 0.94 0.36
N VAL A 17 2.62 0.05 -0.18
CA VAL A 17 2.95 0.01 -1.60
C VAL A 17 2.65 -1.39 -2.12
N ILE A 18 1.87 -1.45 -3.20
CA ILE A 18 1.59 -2.69 -3.92
C ILE A 18 2.10 -2.61 -5.35
N GLU A 19 2.50 -3.76 -5.89
CA GLU A 19 2.76 -3.96 -7.30
C GLU A 19 1.59 -4.69 -7.96
N SER A 20 1.03 -4.10 -9.02
CA SER A 20 0.07 -4.78 -9.89
C SER A 20 0.79 -5.63 -10.93
N GLY A 21 0.45 -6.92 -10.95
CA GLY A 21 0.89 -7.90 -11.93
C GLY A 21 -0.11 -8.08 -13.08
N ARG A 22 -0.01 -9.20 -13.81
CA ARG A 22 -0.97 -9.51 -14.89
C ARG A 22 -2.33 -9.93 -14.31
N GLY A 23 -3.41 -9.51 -14.97
CA GLY A 23 -4.77 -9.81 -14.53
C GLY A 23 -5.08 -9.16 -13.18
N ARG A 24 -5.49 -9.98 -12.19
CA ARG A 24 -5.85 -9.53 -10.83
C ARG A 24 -4.75 -9.83 -9.81
N GLN A 25 -3.53 -10.13 -10.25
CA GLN A 25 -2.42 -10.41 -9.36
C GLN A 25 -1.93 -9.11 -8.70
N VAL A 26 -1.79 -9.15 -7.38
CA VAL A 26 -1.30 -8.04 -6.57
C VAL A 26 -0.27 -8.58 -5.57
N THR A 27 0.84 -7.88 -5.43
CA THR A 27 1.89 -8.21 -4.46
C THR A 27 2.09 -7.03 -3.52
N ALA A 28 2.06 -7.29 -2.22
CA ALA A 28 2.46 -6.30 -1.22
C ALA A 28 3.99 -6.18 -1.23
N LEU A 29 4.49 -4.97 -1.46
CA LEU A 29 5.93 -4.69 -1.45
C LEU A 29 6.40 -4.16 -0.10
N ASP A 30 5.59 -3.28 0.51
CA ASP A 30 5.92 -2.68 1.79
C ASP A 30 4.66 -2.20 2.53
N VAL A 31 4.74 -2.18 3.85
CA VAL A 31 3.72 -1.64 4.76
C VAL A 31 4.39 -0.98 5.95
N ASP A 32 3.88 0.19 6.33
CA ASP A 32 4.37 0.89 7.51
C ASP A 32 3.23 1.65 8.22
N VAL A 33 3.48 2.04 9.47
CA VAL A 33 2.60 2.91 10.27
C VAL A 33 3.44 4.00 10.90
N VAL A 34 3.20 5.25 10.52
CA VAL A 34 3.93 6.44 10.99
C VAL A 34 3.03 7.39 11.76
#